data_AF-A0A7S3VHC6-F1
#
_entry.id   AF-A0A7S3VHC6-F1
#
_cell.length_a   1.000
_cell.length_b   1.000
_cell.length_c   1.000
_cell.angle_alpha   90.00
_cell.angle_beta   90.00
_cell.angle_gamma   90.00
#
_symmetry.space_group_name_H-M   'P 1'
#
loop_
_entity.id
_entity.type
_entity.pdbx_description
1 polymer ?
#
loop_
_entity_poly.entity_id
_entity_poly.type
_entity_poly.pdbx_seq_one_letter_code
_entity_poly.pdbx_strand_id
1 'polypeptide(L)'
;MKKQHTSGPSNLRATIPKWLRLAKLWFTGEEKCKACSYAAATIALALITTGLLVKISYAQRDFSTALSGKNAEGFYRAIREFVLIICLAAPLFSFTKFVEDRMVLAWRAYLTRLLLQAYFKDKAFFRLGLRSGGSSTDPPTFPPSTFSKSPAPLGATSDASSSNLDNPDQRICDDVAAFVQSSTTITLALCKKLFNCAAFAGVLWSVSGQLVVFLFVYAGVGTLVTTSVFGKVLMRLYYTLLALEGDMRYALVRVRESAESIAFYGGEKAEARMT
;
A
#
# COMPACT_ATOMS: atom_id res chain seq x y z
N MET A 1 -12.54 -30.07 -0.43
CA MET A 1 -12.64 -28.64 -0.83
C MET A 1 -12.59 -27.74 0.41
N LYS A 2 -11.39 -27.31 0.83
CA LYS A 2 -11.22 -26.33 1.93
C LYS A 2 -11.60 -24.96 1.36
N LYS A 3 -12.66 -24.34 1.90
CA LYS A 3 -13.06 -22.97 1.56
C LYS A 3 -11.88 -22.04 1.85
N GLN A 4 -11.20 -21.57 0.79
CA GLN A 4 -10.31 -20.43 0.92
C GLN A 4 -11.15 -19.28 1.45
N HIS A 5 -10.74 -18.75 2.59
CA HIS A 5 -11.37 -17.63 3.26
C HIS A 5 -11.08 -16.39 2.40
N THR A 6 -11.86 -16.17 1.34
CA THR A 6 -11.86 -14.89 0.64
C THR A 6 -12.35 -13.87 1.66
N SER A 7 -11.41 -13.12 2.25
CA SER A 7 -11.72 -11.98 3.10
C SER A 7 -12.69 -11.07 2.32
N GLY A 8 -13.94 -11.00 2.77
CA GLY A 8 -14.93 -10.09 2.20
C GLY A 8 -14.41 -8.65 2.17
N PRO A 9 -15.05 -7.74 1.42
CA PRO A 9 -14.55 -6.38 1.21
C PRO A 9 -14.18 -5.76 2.56
N SER A 10 -12.88 -5.54 2.77
CA SER A 10 -12.35 -5.11 4.05
C SER A 10 -13.03 -3.78 4.39
N ASN A 11 -13.85 -3.78 5.44
CA ASN A 11 -14.52 -2.57 5.90
C ASN A 11 -13.46 -1.51 6.24
N LEU A 12 -13.31 -0.50 5.38
CA LEU A 12 -12.31 0.56 5.53
C LEU A 12 -12.45 1.25 6.90
N ARG A 13 -13.71 1.47 7.32
CA ARG A 13 -14.06 2.03 8.64
C ARG A 13 -13.54 1.20 9.81
N ALA A 14 -13.44 -0.12 9.67
CA ALA A 14 -12.92 -1.01 10.71
C ALA A 14 -11.38 -1.13 10.69
N THR A 15 -10.75 -0.81 9.57
CA THR A 15 -9.30 -0.96 9.36
C THR A 15 -8.52 0.29 9.76
N ILE A 16 -9.08 1.49 9.49
CA ILE A 16 -8.49 2.78 9.89
C ILE A 16 -8.10 2.85 11.37
N PRO A 17 -8.97 2.50 12.35
CA PRO A 17 -8.60 2.60 13.76
C PRO A 17 -7.46 1.62 14.15
N LYS A 18 -7.38 0.45 13.51
CA LYS A 18 -6.28 -0.50 13.73
C LYS A 18 -4.96 0.07 13.20
N TRP A 19 -5.01 0.63 12.00
CA TRP A 19 -3.89 1.33 11.37
C TRP A 19 -3.40 2.51 12.22
N LEU A 20 -4.32 3.36 12.71
CA LEU A 20 -4.01 4.51 13.56
C LEU A 20 -3.31 4.08 14.85
N ARG A 21 -3.71 2.96 15.46
CA ARG A 21 -3.04 2.43 16.65
C ARG A 21 -1.59 2.04 16.36
N LEU A 22 -1.33 1.36 15.25
CA LEU A 22 0.03 0.96 14.84
C LEU A 22 0.91 2.16 14.49
N ALA A 23 0.35 3.16 13.80
CA ALA A 23 1.05 4.41 13.51
C ALA A 23 1.38 5.17 14.80
N LYS A 24 0.39 5.35 15.69
CA LYS A 24 0.56 6.04 16.97
C LYS A 24 1.65 5.41 17.84
N LEU A 25 1.79 4.08 17.78
CA LEU A 25 2.76 3.32 18.57
C LEU A 25 4.22 3.76 18.36
N TRP A 26 4.58 4.17 17.14
CA TRP A 26 5.93 4.68 16.86
C TRP A 26 6.12 6.11 17.37
N PHE A 27 5.10 6.97 17.24
CA PHE A 27 5.13 8.33 17.75
C PHE A 27 5.09 8.42 19.28
N THR A 28 4.58 7.40 19.97
CA THR A 28 4.53 7.35 21.45
C THR A 28 5.59 6.45 22.08
N GLY A 29 6.39 5.75 21.27
CA GLY A 29 7.41 4.82 21.75
C GLY A 29 8.69 5.48 22.27
N GLU A 30 9.70 4.66 22.55
CA GLU A 30 11.03 5.10 23.01
C GLU A 30 11.71 6.05 22.00
N GLU A 31 11.47 5.85 20.70
CA GLU A 31 12.05 6.68 19.62
C GLU A 31 11.18 7.86 19.17
N LYS A 32 10.27 8.35 20.03
CA LYS A 32 9.33 9.44 19.71
C LYS A 32 9.98 10.71 19.14
N CYS A 33 11.14 11.11 19.65
CA CYS A 33 11.83 12.32 19.18
C CYS A 33 12.34 12.13 17.75
N LYS A 34 12.85 10.94 17.41
CA LYS A 34 13.29 10.61 16.04
C LYS A 34 12.08 10.62 15.10
N ALA A 35 10.99 9.95 15.48
CA ALA A 35 9.75 9.92 14.69
C ALA A 35 9.19 11.32 14.45
N CYS A 36 9.13 12.16 15.49
CA CYS A 36 8.66 13.54 15.40
C CYS A 36 9.59 14.39 14.51
N SER A 37 10.92 14.22 14.62
CA SER A 37 11.88 14.95 13.79
C SER A 37 11.73 14.63 12.30
N TYR A 38 11.58 13.35 11.93
CA TYR A 38 11.36 12.96 10.54
C TYR A 38 10.01 13.45 10.00
N ALA A 39 8.95 13.36 10.81
CA ALA A 39 7.64 13.86 10.43
C ALA A 39 7.65 15.39 10.22
N ALA A 40 8.24 16.14 11.15
CA ALA A 40 8.38 17.59 11.06
C ALA A 40 9.25 18.00 9.85
N ALA A 41 10.39 17.33 9.64
CA ALA A 41 11.26 17.56 8.50
C ALA A 41 10.53 17.30 7.17
N THR A 42 9.76 16.21 7.07
CA THR A 42 9.00 15.87 5.86
C THR A 42 7.90 16.90 5.59
N ILE A 43 7.19 17.37 6.63
CA ILE A 43 6.16 18.41 6.48
C ILE A 43 6.80 19.74 6.06
N ALA A 44 7.91 20.14 6.68
CA ALA A 44 8.63 21.35 6.32
C ALA A 44 9.12 21.29 4.86
N LEU A 45 9.74 20.18 4.45
CA LEU A 45 10.18 19.96 3.07
C LEU A 45 9.00 19.91 2.09
N ALA A 46 7.86 19.34 2.48
CA ALA A 46 6.64 19.35 1.67
C ALA A 46 6.12 20.78 1.44
N LEU A 47 6.18 21.66 2.45
CA LEU A 47 5.82 23.07 2.30
C LEU A 47 6.82 23.82 1.42
N ILE A 48 8.13 23.61 1.62
CA ILE A 48 9.18 24.24 0.79
C ILE A 48 9.05 23.80 -0.68
N THR A 49 8.88 22.51 -0.93
CA THR A 49 8.69 21.98 -2.29
C THR A 49 7.40 22.48 -2.93
N THR A 50 6.32 22.64 -2.16
CA THR A 50 5.08 23.28 -2.63
C THR A 50 5.33 24.75 -3.01
N GLY A 51 6.06 25.51 -2.19
CA GLY A 51 6.45 26.88 -2.51
C GLY A 51 7.31 26.97 -3.78
N LEU A 52 8.23 26.02 -3.95
CA LEU A 52 9.05 25.90 -5.17
C LEU A 52 8.19 25.62 -6.41
N LEU A 53 7.20 24.72 -6.32
CA LEU A 53 6.24 24.44 -7.40
C LEU A 53 5.46 25.70 -7.80
N VAL A 54 5.02 26.49 -6.82
CA VAL A 54 4.38 27.79 -7.09
C VAL A 54 5.35 28.75 -7.77
N LYS A 55 6.60 28.84 -7.31
CA LYS A 55 7.63 29.69 -7.94
C LYS A 55 7.95 29.28 -9.38
N ILE A 56 8.02 27.98 -9.67
CA ILE A 56 8.13 27.46 -11.04
C ILE A 56 6.97 27.95 -11.90
N SER A 57 5.74 27.91 -11.37
CA SER A 57 4.55 28.39 -12.10
C SER A 57 4.61 29.88 -12.42
N TYR A 58 5.09 30.73 -11.51
CA TYR A 58 5.27 32.16 -11.78
C TYR A 58 6.40 32.42 -12.79
N ALA A 59 7.54 31.72 -12.65
CA ALA A 59 8.63 31.83 -13.62
C ALA A 59 8.15 31.44 -15.03
N GLN A 60 7.34 30.38 -15.15
CA GLN A 60 6.74 29.97 -16.42
C GLN A 60 5.78 31.03 -17.00
N ARG A 61 4.98 31.66 -16.15
CA ARG A 61 4.12 32.79 -16.54
C ARG A 61 4.95 33.94 -17.08
N ASP A 62 5.97 34.38 -16.35
CA ASP A 62 6.79 35.55 -16.70
C ASP A 62 7.58 35.30 -17.99
N PHE A 63 8.11 34.08 -18.17
CA PHE A 63 8.73 33.65 -19.41
C PHE A 63 7.75 33.75 -20.60
N SER A 64 6.53 33.25 -20.43
CA SER A 64 5.49 33.28 -21.48
C SER A 64 5.07 34.73 -21.81
N THR A 65 4.96 35.58 -20.79
CA THR A 65 4.65 37.01 -20.97
C THR A 65 5.79 37.75 -21.67
N ALA A 66 7.05 37.47 -21.35
CA ALA A 66 8.20 38.11 -22.01
C ALA A 66 8.30 37.75 -23.51
N LEU A 67 8.04 36.48 -23.86
CA LEU A 67 7.98 36.04 -25.26
C LEU A 67 6.85 36.73 -26.02
N SER A 68 5.65 36.77 -25.43
CA SER A 68 4.48 37.41 -26.05
C SER A 68 4.69 38.92 -26.24
N GLY A 69 5.26 39.59 -25.24
CA GLY A 69 5.57 41.02 -25.28
C GLY A 69 6.83 41.38 -26.09
N LYS A 70 7.52 40.41 -26.70
CA LYS A 70 8.80 40.58 -27.40
C LYS A 70 9.85 41.33 -26.56
N ASN A 71 9.83 41.16 -25.25
CA ASN A 71 10.72 41.86 -24.33
C ASN A 71 11.98 41.02 -24.09
N ALA A 72 13.08 41.40 -24.76
CA ALA A 72 14.36 40.69 -24.67
C ALA A 72 14.96 40.71 -23.25
N GLU A 73 14.87 41.84 -22.54
CA GLU A 73 15.43 41.96 -21.20
C GLU A 73 14.66 41.08 -20.20
N GLY A 74 13.33 41.11 -20.28
CA GLY A 74 12.46 40.23 -19.48
C GLY A 74 12.71 38.75 -19.75
N PHE A 75 13.00 38.39 -21.00
CA PHE A 75 13.31 37.01 -21.39
C PHE A 75 14.61 36.49 -20.74
N TYR A 76 15.71 37.24 -20.82
CA TYR A 76 16.96 36.83 -20.18
C TYR A 76 16.86 36.80 -18.65
N ARG A 77 16.06 37.69 -18.05
CA ARG A 77 15.74 37.61 -16.61
C ARG A 77 14.99 36.32 -16.27
N ALA A 78 13.93 35.98 -17.00
CA ALA A 78 13.15 34.77 -16.77
C ALA A 78 14.00 33.49 -16.94
N ILE A 79 14.91 33.46 -17.94
CA ILE A 79 15.86 32.34 -18.11
C ILE A 79 16.74 32.16 -16.89
N ARG A 80 17.36 33.24 -16.38
CA ARG A 80 18.23 33.16 -15.21
C ARG A 80 17.48 32.64 -13.98
N GLU A 81 16.25 33.11 -13.77
CA GLU A 81 15.39 32.63 -12.69
C GLU A 81 15.06 31.12 -12.86
N PHE A 82 14.72 30.67 -14.06
CA PHE A 82 14.48 29.24 -14.34
C PHE A 82 15.69 28.37 -14.06
N VAL A 83 16.88 28.77 -14.52
CA VAL A 83 18.12 28.01 -14.30
C VAL A 83 18.42 27.89 -12.81
N LEU A 84 18.31 28.99 -12.05
CA LEU A 84 18.50 28.98 -10.60
C LEU A 84 17.48 28.07 -9.90
N ILE A 85 16.22 28.13 -10.30
CA ILE A 85 15.16 27.26 -9.77
C ILE A 85 15.50 25.78 -10.03
N ILE A 86 15.89 25.41 -11.25
CA ILE A 86 16.23 24.01 -11.59
C ILE A 86 17.44 23.52 -10.77
N CYS A 87 18.49 24.34 -10.65
CA CYS A 87 19.68 24.02 -9.87
C CYS A 87 19.35 23.77 -8.39
N LEU A 88 18.39 24.49 -7.81
CA LEU A 88 17.94 24.29 -6.43
C LEU A 88 16.89 23.17 -6.29
N ALA A 89 16.07 22.97 -7.32
CA ALA A 89 14.98 22.01 -7.31
C ALA A 89 15.46 20.57 -7.21
N ALA A 90 16.46 20.19 -8.01
CA ALA A 90 16.95 18.80 -8.05
C ALA A 90 17.50 18.33 -6.68
N PRO A 91 18.40 19.08 -6.01
CA PRO A 91 18.83 18.75 -4.65
C PRO A 91 17.68 18.69 -3.66
N LEU A 92 16.72 19.63 -3.75
CA LEU A 92 15.59 19.66 -2.83
C LEU A 92 14.67 18.44 -2.97
N PHE A 93 14.36 18.04 -4.21
CA PHE A 93 13.56 16.83 -4.46
C PHE A 93 14.29 15.57 -4.01
N SER A 94 15.59 15.48 -4.30
CA SER A 94 16.42 14.36 -3.86
C SER A 94 16.47 14.27 -2.33
N PHE A 95 16.65 15.42 -1.65
CA PHE A 95 16.70 15.47 -0.19
C PHE A 95 15.35 15.12 0.44
N THR A 96 14.24 15.58 -0.15
CA THR A 96 12.89 15.22 0.29
C THR A 96 12.68 13.70 0.19
N LYS A 97 13.01 13.09 -0.95
CA LYS A 97 12.94 11.63 -1.11
C LYS A 97 13.83 10.89 -0.12
N PHE A 98 15.06 11.36 0.08
CA PHE A 98 15.96 10.79 1.08
C PHE A 98 15.34 10.79 2.48
N VAL A 99 14.77 11.92 2.94
CA VAL A 99 14.14 11.99 4.26
C VAL A 99 12.92 11.07 4.36
N GLU A 100 12.10 10.98 3.31
CA GLU A 100 10.93 10.07 3.25
C GLU A 100 11.35 8.60 3.38
N ASP A 101 12.34 8.16 2.60
CA ASP A 101 12.83 6.79 2.63
C ASP A 101 13.51 6.46 3.96
N ARG A 102 14.23 7.42 4.55
CA ARG A 102 14.83 7.28 5.89
C ARG A 102 13.77 7.12 6.98
N MET A 103 12.67 7.87 6.91
CA MET A 103 11.53 7.73 7.81
C MET A 103 10.91 6.33 7.71
N VAL A 104 10.71 5.83 6.48
CA VAL A 104 10.19 4.48 6.23
C VAL A 104 11.10 3.41 6.83
N LEU A 105 12.40 3.49 6.58
CA LEU A 105 13.36 2.52 7.12
C LEU A 105 13.42 2.56 8.64
N ALA A 106 13.39 3.75 9.25
CA ALA A 106 13.37 3.91 10.70
C ALA A 106 12.11 3.29 11.32
N TRP A 107 10.94 3.55 10.73
CA TRP A 107 9.69 2.99 11.22
C TRP A 107 9.62 1.46 11.03
N ARG A 108 10.11 0.94 9.89
CA ARG A 108 10.25 -0.50 9.65
C ARG A 108 11.13 -1.15 10.69
N ALA A 109 12.33 -0.60 10.93
CA ALA A 109 13.25 -1.13 11.93
C ALA A 109 12.62 -1.17 13.32
N TYR A 110 11.85 -0.15 13.70
CA TYR A 110 11.12 -0.11 14.96
C TYR A 110 10.04 -1.21 15.05
N LEU A 111 9.17 -1.32 14.06
CA LEU A 111 8.08 -2.31 14.09
C LEU A 111 8.60 -3.74 14.05
N THR A 112 9.62 -4.03 13.23
CA THR A 112 10.23 -5.36 13.19
C THR A 112 10.84 -5.72 14.54
N ARG A 113 11.58 -4.80 15.20
CA ARG A 113 12.13 -5.05 16.54
C ARG A 113 11.04 -5.30 17.57
N LEU A 114 9.99 -4.49 17.57
CA LEU A 114 8.87 -4.63 18.49
C LEU A 114 8.15 -5.97 18.33
N LEU A 115 7.86 -6.36 17.09
CA LEU A 115 7.21 -7.63 16.79
C LEU A 115 8.11 -8.83 17.10
N LEU A 116 9.41 -8.71 16.83
CA LEU A 116 10.39 -9.75 17.17
C LEU A 116 10.50 -9.94 18.69
N GLN A 117 10.52 -8.86 19.47
CA GLN A 117 10.49 -8.93 20.94
C GLN A 117 9.20 -9.60 21.42
N ALA A 118 8.04 -9.24 20.86
CA ALA A 118 6.77 -9.88 21.20
C ALA A 118 6.71 -11.37 20.80
N TYR A 119 7.38 -11.75 19.71
CA TYR A 119 7.45 -13.12 19.22
C TYR A 119 8.26 -14.05 20.14
N PHE A 120 9.35 -13.55 20.72
CA PHE A 120 10.16 -14.30 21.68
C PHE A 120 9.60 -14.24 23.11
N LYS A 121 8.76 -13.26 23.43
CA LYS A 121 8.16 -13.11 24.75
C LYS A 121 7.22 -14.29 25.08
N ASP A 122 7.32 -14.81 26.29
CA ASP A 122 6.43 -15.86 26.84
C ASP A 122 6.32 -17.12 25.96
N LYS A 123 7.39 -17.49 25.25
CA LYS A 123 7.43 -18.61 24.29
C LYS A 123 6.30 -18.50 23.24
N ALA A 124 5.95 -17.28 22.82
CA ALA A 124 4.87 -17.06 21.86
C ALA A 124 5.11 -17.78 20.54
N PHE A 125 6.36 -17.86 20.05
CA PHE A 125 6.73 -18.67 18.89
C PHE A 125 6.22 -20.12 18.97
N PHE A 126 6.37 -20.77 20.12
CA PHE A 126 5.95 -22.15 20.34
C PHE A 126 4.43 -22.26 20.45
N ARG A 127 3.79 -21.33 21.17
CA ARG A 127 2.32 -21.28 21.30
C ARG A 127 1.61 -21.05 19.97
N LEU A 128 2.21 -20.23 19.10
CA LEU A 128 1.70 -19.98 17.75
C LEU A 128 1.85 -21.22 16.87
N GLY A 129 2.99 -21.92 16.94
CA GLY A 129 3.20 -23.18 16.23
C GLY A 129 2.22 -24.29 16.65
N LEU A 130 1.97 -24.44 17.96
CA LEU A 130 0.99 -25.41 18.48
C LEU A 130 -0.45 -25.10 18.04
N ARG A 131 -0.79 -23.81 17.90
CA ARG A 131 -2.12 -23.37 17.48
C ARG A 131 -2.33 -23.49 15.97
N SER A 132 -1.27 -23.26 15.18
CA SER A 132 -1.27 -23.51 13.72
C SER A 132 -1.34 -25.00 13.39
N GLY A 133 -0.58 -25.83 14.13
CA GLY A 133 -0.55 -27.29 13.99
C GLY A 133 -1.85 -28.03 14.33
N GLY A 134 -2.84 -27.36 14.93
CA GLY A 134 -4.19 -27.92 15.13
C GLY A 134 -5.01 -28.10 13.84
N SER A 135 -4.47 -27.72 12.68
CA SER A 135 -5.13 -27.85 11.36
C SER A 135 -4.36 -28.69 10.34
N SER A 136 -3.26 -29.31 10.75
CA SER A 136 -2.46 -30.29 10.02
C SER A 136 -2.31 -31.56 10.87
N THR A 137 -3.17 -32.55 10.64
CA THR A 137 -2.89 -33.93 11.04
C THR A 137 -1.80 -34.47 10.11
N ASP A 138 -0.55 -34.08 10.33
CA ASP A 138 0.63 -34.85 9.95
C ASP A 138 1.68 -34.65 11.04
N PRO A 139 1.98 -35.67 11.85
CA PRO A 139 2.96 -35.55 12.93
C PRO A 139 4.37 -35.35 12.35
N PRO A 140 5.27 -34.65 13.07
CA PRO A 140 6.70 -34.73 12.76
C PRO A 140 7.11 -36.19 12.86
N THR A 141 7.57 -36.77 11.76
CA THR A 141 7.96 -38.18 11.70
C THR A 141 9.19 -38.40 12.59
N PHE A 142 8.95 -38.91 13.79
CA PHE A 142 9.88 -39.74 14.55
C PHE A 142 9.18 -41.08 14.86
N PRO A 143 9.91 -42.20 14.97
CA PRO A 143 9.36 -43.56 14.87
C PRO A 143 8.36 -43.89 15.99
N PRO A 144 7.46 -44.88 15.78
CA PRO A 144 6.21 -44.99 16.51
C PRO A 144 6.39 -45.67 17.88
N SER A 145 5.76 -45.07 18.89
CA SER A 145 5.29 -45.73 20.11
C SER A 145 4.35 -44.74 20.82
N THR A 146 3.19 -45.03 21.37
CA THR A 146 2.33 -46.19 21.56
C THR A 146 1.02 -45.61 22.11
N PHE A 147 -0.14 -46.13 21.70
CA PHE A 147 -1.45 -46.05 22.37
C PHE A 147 -1.79 -44.84 23.28
N SER A 148 -2.79 -44.04 22.89
CA SER A 148 -3.91 -43.68 23.79
C SER A 148 -5.02 -43.00 22.99
N LYS A 149 -6.07 -43.77 22.64
CA LYS A 149 -7.39 -43.22 22.35
C LYS A 149 -8.10 -43.09 23.70
N SER A 150 -8.39 -41.87 24.13
CA SER A 150 -9.33 -41.61 25.23
C SER A 150 -10.44 -40.69 24.70
N PRO A 151 -11.73 -41.04 24.86
CA PRO A 151 -12.82 -40.16 24.48
C PRO A 151 -13.12 -39.18 25.62
N ALA A 152 -13.21 -37.88 25.32
CA ALA A 152 -13.60 -36.83 26.26
C ALA A 152 -14.46 -35.77 25.51
N PRO A 153 -15.25 -34.93 26.22
CA PRO A 153 -16.70 -35.03 26.21
C PRO A 153 -17.38 -34.03 25.25
N LEU A 154 -18.66 -34.31 25.01
CA LEU A 154 -19.61 -33.48 24.28
C LEU A 154 -19.88 -32.17 25.04
N GLY A 155 -19.64 -31.03 24.40
CA GLY A 155 -20.10 -29.72 24.90
C GLY A 155 -18.98 -28.75 25.28
N ALA A 156 -18.37 -28.11 24.28
CA ALA A 156 -17.74 -26.81 24.45
C ALA A 156 -18.09 -25.96 23.23
N THR A 157 -18.86 -24.92 23.48
CA THR A 157 -19.32 -23.91 22.52
C THR A 157 -18.16 -23.41 21.66
N SER A 158 -18.29 -23.58 20.35
CA SER A 158 -17.40 -23.07 19.31
C SER A 158 -17.53 -21.56 19.12
N ASP A 159 -17.45 -20.80 20.22
CA ASP A 159 -17.55 -19.34 20.23
C ASP A 159 -16.23 -18.74 20.72
N ALA A 160 -15.22 -18.80 19.85
CA ALA A 160 -14.15 -17.82 19.83
C ALA A 160 -13.48 -17.91 18.45
N SER A 161 -13.57 -16.83 17.70
CA SER A 161 -12.82 -16.56 16.47
C SER A 161 -11.31 -16.60 16.72
N SER A 162 -10.77 -17.80 16.93
CA SER A 162 -9.34 -18.05 17.03
C SER A 162 -8.75 -17.97 15.64
N SER A 163 -8.46 -16.73 15.21
CA SER A 163 -7.72 -16.45 13.99
C SER A 163 -6.44 -17.27 14.02
N ASN A 164 -6.39 -18.32 13.22
CA ASN A 164 -5.23 -19.18 13.12
C ASN A 164 -4.14 -18.35 12.43
N LEU A 165 -3.18 -17.89 13.23
CA LEU A 165 -2.16 -16.93 12.79
C LEU A 165 -1.05 -17.72 12.08
N ASP A 166 -1.27 -18.02 10.80
CA ASP A 166 -0.36 -18.79 9.98
C ASP A 166 0.80 -17.91 9.45
N ASN A 167 1.98 -18.52 9.26
CA ASN A 167 3.21 -17.89 8.78
C ASN A 167 3.63 -16.59 9.51
N PRO A 168 3.85 -16.63 10.85
CA PRO A 168 4.22 -15.45 11.63
C PRO A 168 5.56 -14.83 11.21
N ASP A 169 6.50 -15.64 10.71
CA ASP A 169 7.78 -15.23 10.15
C ASP A 169 7.61 -14.41 8.87
N GLN A 170 6.82 -14.90 7.90
CA GLN A 170 6.49 -14.18 6.68
C GLN A 170 5.82 -12.84 6.99
N ARG A 171 4.90 -12.84 7.97
CA ARG A 171 4.23 -11.60 8.42
C ARG A 171 5.21 -10.58 9.01
N ILE A 172 6.21 -11.02 9.78
CA ILE A 172 7.19 -10.11 10.39
C ILE A 172 8.18 -9.57 9.33
N CYS A 173 8.57 -10.40 8.36
CA CYS A 173 9.57 -10.05 7.34
C CYS A 173 8.99 -9.22 6.19
N ASP A 174 7.91 -9.70 5.57
CA ASP A 174 7.38 -9.17 4.31
C ASP A 174 6.21 -8.23 4.54
N ASP A 175 5.21 -8.65 5.33
CA ASP A 175 4.00 -7.82 5.53
C ASP A 175 4.34 -6.52 6.26
N VAL A 176 5.23 -6.52 7.25
CA VAL A 176 5.66 -5.29 7.95
C VAL A 176 6.31 -4.31 6.97
N ALA A 177 7.16 -4.81 6.07
CA ALA A 177 7.83 -3.96 5.09
C ALA A 177 6.82 -3.30 4.15
N ALA A 178 5.93 -4.09 3.57
CA ALA A 178 4.88 -3.62 2.67
C ALA A 178 3.91 -2.66 3.38
N PHE A 179 3.55 -2.96 4.63
CA PHE A 179 2.68 -2.14 5.46
C PHE A 179 3.27 -0.75 5.70
N VAL A 180 4.51 -0.67 6.19
CA VAL A 180 5.19 0.60 6.50
C VAL A 180 5.39 1.43 5.24
N GLN A 181 5.86 0.81 4.15
CA GLN A 181 6.09 1.48 2.87
C GLN A 181 4.80 2.10 2.33
N SER A 182 3.74 1.28 2.20
CA SER A 182 2.46 1.71 1.63
C SER A 182 1.79 2.77 2.51
N SER A 183 1.79 2.54 3.82
CA SER A 183 1.22 3.46 4.80
C SER A 183 1.87 4.85 4.71
N THR A 184 3.20 4.91 4.83
CA THR A 184 3.93 6.18 4.80
C THR A 184 3.77 6.87 3.46
N THR A 185 3.89 6.13 2.36
CA THR A 185 3.76 6.68 1.01
C THR A 185 2.38 7.30 0.80
N ILE A 186 1.30 6.60 1.15
CA ILE A 186 -0.07 7.09 0.96
C ILE A 186 -0.34 8.31 1.86
N THR A 187 0.06 8.25 3.15
CA THR A 187 -0.15 9.38 4.08
C THR A 187 0.60 10.63 3.62
N LEU A 188 1.88 10.50 3.26
CA LEU A 188 2.68 11.63 2.79
C LEU A 188 2.23 12.13 1.42
N ALA A 189 1.84 11.24 0.51
CA ALA A 189 1.28 11.63 -0.78
C ALA A 189 0.01 12.44 -0.60
N LEU A 190 -0.92 12.00 0.25
CA LEU A 190 -2.15 12.73 0.55
C LEU A 190 -1.84 14.11 1.14
N CYS A 191 -0.95 14.19 2.14
CA CYS A 191 -0.54 15.45 2.76
C CYS A 191 0.08 16.42 1.73
N LYS A 192 1.02 15.96 0.91
CA LYS A 192 1.64 16.76 -0.17
C LYS A 192 0.62 17.22 -1.20
N LYS A 193 -0.34 16.38 -1.58
CA LYS A 193 -1.39 16.74 -2.53
C LYS A 193 -2.35 17.78 -1.95
N LEU A 194 -2.65 17.71 -0.65
CA LEU A 194 -3.44 18.74 0.05
C LEU A 194 -2.71 20.09 0.05
N PHE A 195 -1.41 20.13 0.39
CA PHE A 195 -0.63 21.37 0.36
C PHE A 195 -0.56 21.97 -1.04
N ASN A 196 -0.27 21.15 -2.06
CA ASN A 196 -0.26 21.61 -3.45
C ASN A 196 -1.64 22.15 -3.86
N CYS A 197 -2.71 21.42 -3.57
CA CYS A 197 -4.07 21.86 -3.89
C CYS A 197 -4.40 23.20 -3.23
N ALA A 198 -4.12 23.34 -1.92
CA ALA A 198 -4.36 24.59 -1.19
C ALA A 198 -3.53 25.76 -1.74
N ALA A 199 -2.25 25.55 -2.03
CA ALA A 199 -1.36 26.58 -2.57
C ALA A 199 -1.80 27.02 -3.98
N PHE A 200 -2.06 26.10 -4.89
CA PHE A 200 -2.51 26.43 -6.24
C PHE A 200 -3.93 27.01 -6.27
N ALA A 201 -4.84 26.53 -5.42
CA ALA A 201 -6.16 27.15 -5.25
C ALA A 201 -6.02 28.60 -4.76
N GLY A 202 -5.14 28.88 -3.81
CA GLY A 202 -4.85 30.24 -3.34
C GLY A 202 -4.28 31.14 -4.44
N VAL A 203 -3.32 30.65 -5.22
CA VAL A 203 -2.76 31.37 -6.37
C VAL A 203 -3.84 31.71 -7.40
N LEU A 204 -4.69 30.74 -7.74
CA LEU A 204 -5.78 30.94 -8.71
C LEU A 204 -6.84 31.91 -8.18
N TRP A 205 -7.18 31.83 -6.89
CA TRP A 205 -8.14 32.74 -6.26
C TRP A 205 -7.67 34.19 -6.33
N SER A 206 -6.36 34.43 -6.18
CA SER A 206 -5.76 35.76 -6.34
C SER A 206 -5.84 36.31 -7.78
N VAL A 207 -6.06 35.46 -8.77
CA VAL A 207 -6.17 35.87 -10.18
C VAL A 207 -7.65 36.00 -10.60
N SER A 208 -8.46 34.97 -10.34
CA SER A 208 -9.90 34.98 -10.61
C SER A 208 -10.63 33.92 -9.79
N GLY A 209 -11.45 34.36 -8.84
CA GLY A 209 -12.27 33.46 -8.01
C GLY A 209 -13.32 32.67 -8.82
N GLN A 210 -13.82 33.24 -9.92
CA GLN A 210 -14.87 32.60 -10.73
C GLN A 210 -14.33 31.38 -11.49
N LEU A 211 -13.08 31.46 -11.97
CA LEU A 211 -12.39 30.31 -12.57
C LEU A 211 -12.17 29.18 -11.57
N VAL A 212 -11.87 29.51 -10.31
CA VAL A 212 -11.67 28.50 -9.25
C VAL A 212 -12.95 27.69 -9.04
N VAL A 213 -14.09 28.36 -8.88
CA VAL A 213 -15.38 27.67 -8.69
C VAL A 213 -15.70 26.77 -9.87
N PHE A 214 -15.53 27.26 -11.11
CA PHE A 214 -15.75 26.45 -12.31
C PHE A 214 -14.83 25.21 -12.34
N LEU A 215 -13.55 25.35 -11.97
CA LEU A 215 -12.59 24.26 -11.92
C LEU A 215 -12.98 23.19 -10.90
N PHE A 216 -13.47 23.58 -9.73
CA PHE A 216 -13.95 22.64 -8.71
C PHE A 216 -15.19 21.87 -9.16
N VAL A 217 -16.13 22.54 -9.83
CA VAL A 217 -17.30 21.87 -10.42
C VAL A 217 -16.84 20.89 -11.49
N TYR A 218 -15.97 21.31 -12.42
CA TYR A 218 -15.41 20.46 -13.46
C TYR A 218 -14.69 19.23 -12.87
N ALA A 219 -13.85 19.41 -11.86
CA ALA A 219 -13.13 18.34 -11.19
C ALA A 219 -14.09 17.37 -10.47
N GLY A 220 -15.13 17.89 -9.80
CA GLY A 220 -16.14 17.09 -9.11
C GLY A 220 -16.94 16.22 -10.08
N VAL A 221 -17.45 16.82 -11.16
CA VAL A 221 -18.18 16.11 -12.21
C VAL A 221 -17.28 15.07 -12.89
N GLY A 222 -16.06 15.44 -13.26
CA GLY A 222 -15.09 14.53 -13.88
C GLY A 222 -14.76 13.34 -12.97
N THR A 223 -14.56 13.57 -11.68
CA THR A 223 -14.30 12.50 -10.70
C THR A 223 -15.51 11.58 -10.55
N LEU A 224 -16.73 12.13 -10.51
CA LEU A 224 -17.96 11.35 -10.40
C LEU A 224 -18.18 10.45 -11.63
N VAL A 225 -18.01 11.01 -12.83
CA VAL A 225 -18.14 10.27 -14.10
C VAL A 225 -17.06 9.20 -14.18
N THR A 226 -15.80 9.54 -13.89
CA THR A 226 -14.68 8.59 -13.93
C THR A 226 -14.90 7.42 -12.98
N THR A 227 -15.25 7.70 -11.72
CA THR A 227 -15.47 6.67 -10.71
C THR A 227 -16.69 5.80 -11.04
N SER A 228 -17.77 6.41 -11.53
CA SER A 228 -19.04 5.70 -11.75
C SER A 228 -19.03 4.85 -13.02
N VAL A 229 -18.39 5.32 -14.09
CA VAL A 229 -18.39 4.65 -15.40
C VAL A 229 -17.16 3.74 -15.50
N PHE A 230 -15.96 4.33 -15.47
CA PHE A 230 -14.72 3.57 -15.68
C PHE A 230 -14.44 2.61 -14.54
N GLY A 231 -14.69 3.04 -13.29
CA GLY A 231 -14.50 2.18 -12.12
C GLY A 231 -15.30 0.89 -12.19
N LYS A 232 -16.59 0.96 -12.57
CA LYS A 232 -17.45 -0.23 -12.69
C LYS A 232 -17.03 -1.13 -13.85
N VAL A 233 -16.69 -0.55 -15.00
CA VAL A 233 -16.29 -1.31 -16.20
C VAL A 233 -14.98 -2.05 -15.95
N LEU A 234 -13.94 -1.37 -15.46
CA LEU A 234 -12.66 -2.00 -15.16
C LEU A 234 -12.79 -3.07 -14.09
N MET A 235 -13.57 -2.81 -13.05
CA MET A 235 -13.72 -3.74 -11.94
C MET A 235 -14.40 -5.04 -12.39
N ARG A 236 -15.41 -4.95 -13.26
CA ARG A 236 -16.02 -6.14 -13.86
C ARG A 236 -14.99 -6.96 -14.66
N LEU A 237 -14.20 -6.30 -15.51
CA LEU A 237 -13.19 -6.98 -16.34
C LEU A 237 -12.09 -7.62 -15.48
N TYR A 238 -11.64 -6.93 -14.43
CA TYR A 238 -10.64 -7.43 -13.49
C TYR A 238 -11.14 -8.70 -12.78
N TYR A 239 -12.38 -8.71 -12.30
CA TYR A 239 -12.93 -9.90 -11.67
C TYR A 239 -13.14 -11.05 -12.66
N THR A 240 -13.53 -10.77 -13.90
CA THR A 240 -13.60 -11.79 -14.95
C THR A 240 -12.22 -12.39 -15.25
N LEU A 241 -11.17 -11.56 -15.34
CA LEU A 241 -9.79 -12.02 -15.51
C LEU A 241 -9.33 -12.90 -14.33
N LEU A 242 -9.60 -12.47 -13.09
CA LEU A 242 -9.25 -13.27 -11.91
C LEU A 242 -9.97 -14.63 -11.88
N ALA A 243 -11.24 -14.67 -12.31
CA ALA A 243 -11.98 -15.93 -12.42
C ALA A 243 -11.37 -16.84 -13.48
N LEU A 244 -11.10 -16.33 -14.69
CA LEU A 244 -10.43 -17.09 -15.75
C LEU A 244 -9.04 -17.60 -15.33
N GLU A 245 -8.23 -16.77 -14.66
CA GLU A 245 -6.91 -17.18 -14.18
C GLU A 245 -7.01 -18.28 -13.12
N GLY A 246 -8.03 -18.22 -12.25
CA GLY A 246 -8.35 -19.27 -11.29
C GLY A 246 -8.71 -20.59 -11.97
N ASP A 247 -9.61 -20.54 -12.96
CA ASP A 247 -10.03 -21.71 -13.73
C ASP A 247 -8.87 -22.33 -14.51
N MET A 248 -8.02 -21.50 -15.12
CA MET A 248 -6.80 -21.93 -15.80
C MET A 248 -5.83 -22.64 -14.84
N ARG A 249 -5.56 -22.06 -13.66
CA ARG A 249 -4.68 -22.68 -12.66
C ARG A 249 -5.21 -24.03 -12.19
N TYR A 250 -6.52 -24.11 -11.95
CA TYR A 250 -7.16 -25.38 -11.56
C TYR A 250 -7.04 -26.42 -12.67
N ALA A 251 -7.31 -26.04 -13.93
CA ALA A 251 -7.17 -26.93 -15.07
C ALA A 251 -5.73 -27.46 -15.21
N LEU A 252 -4.72 -26.61 -15.08
CA LEU A 252 -3.31 -27.01 -15.15
C LEU A 252 -2.92 -27.99 -14.02
N VAL A 253 -3.41 -27.77 -12.80
CA VAL A 253 -3.18 -28.71 -11.69
C VAL A 253 -3.86 -30.05 -11.95
N ARG A 254 -5.11 -30.05 -12.43
CA ARG A 254 -5.86 -31.26 -12.77
C ARG A 254 -5.15 -32.08 -13.85
N VAL A 255 -4.71 -31.43 -14.93
CA VAL A 255 -3.94 -32.08 -16.02
C VAL A 255 -2.63 -32.66 -15.48
N ARG A 256 -1.93 -31.94 -14.60
CA ARG A 256 -0.71 -32.44 -13.95
C ARG A 256 -0.98 -33.67 -13.08
N GLU A 257 -2.04 -33.68 -12.30
CA GLU A 257 -2.41 -34.82 -11.43
C GLU A 257 -2.88 -36.04 -12.23
N SER A 258 -3.46 -35.82 -13.43
CA SER A 258 -3.99 -36.87 -14.31
C SER A 258 -3.09 -37.17 -15.51
N ALA A 259 -1.83 -36.73 -15.50
CA ALA A 259 -0.95 -36.81 -16.65
C ALA A 259 -0.72 -38.24 -17.16
N GLU A 260 -0.62 -39.22 -16.24
CA GLU A 260 -0.42 -40.63 -16.56
C GLU A 260 -1.60 -41.24 -17.32
N SER A 261 -2.83 -40.99 -16.84
CA SER A 261 -4.04 -41.49 -17.51
C SER A 261 -4.25 -40.80 -18.86
N ILE A 262 -4.01 -39.50 -18.95
CA ILE A 262 -4.12 -38.75 -20.21
C ILE A 262 -3.12 -39.29 -21.25
N ALA A 263 -1.87 -39.55 -20.85
CA ALA A 263 -0.85 -40.10 -21.72
C ALA A 263 -1.17 -41.53 -22.18
N PHE A 264 -1.64 -42.39 -21.27
CA PHE A 264 -1.92 -43.79 -21.56
C PHE A 264 -3.11 -43.97 -22.52
N TYR A 265 -4.16 -43.13 -22.39
CA TYR A 265 -5.35 -43.18 -23.23
C TYR A 265 -5.31 -42.23 -24.44
N GLY A 266 -4.22 -41.48 -24.65
CA GLY A 266 -4.09 -40.52 -25.76
C GLY A 266 -5.09 -39.36 -25.68
N GLY A 267 -5.51 -38.98 -24.47
CA GLY A 267 -6.60 -38.02 -24.19
C GLY A 267 -6.27 -36.55 -24.40
N GLU A 268 -5.06 -36.21 -24.87
CA GLU A 268 -4.54 -34.83 -24.93
C GLU A 268 -5.46 -33.87 -25.71
N LYS A 269 -5.95 -34.31 -26.88
CA LYS A 269 -6.85 -33.50 -27.72
C LYS A 269 -8.27 -33.35 -27.13
N ALA A 270 -8.65 -34.21 -26.19
CA ALA A 270 -9.93 -34.12 -25.49
C ALA A 270 -9.83 -33.14 -24.32
N GLU A 271 -8.77 -33.25 -23.51
CA GLU A 271 -8.50 -32.31 -22.41
C GLU A 271 -8.26 -30.88 -22.92
N ALA A 272 -7.50 -30.70 -24.01
CA ALA A 272 -7.27 -29.39 -24.62
C ALA A 272 -8.53 -28.70 -25.19
N ARG A 273 -9.64 -29.44 -25.36
CA ARG A 273 -10.94 -28.89 -25.75
C ARG A 273 -11.85 -28.60 -24.56
N MET A 274 -11.57 -29.18 -23.39
CA MET A 274 -12.30 -28.93 -22.14
C MET A 274 -11.74 -27.76 -21.33
N THR A 275 -10.52 -27.33 -21.63
CA THR A 275 -9.84 -26.16 -21.04
C THR A 275 -9.95 -24.94 -21.93
#